data_AF-A0A1W7D283-F1
#
_entry.id   AF-A0A1W7D283-F1
#
_cell.length_a   1.000
_cell.length_b   1.000
_cell.length_c   1.000
_cell.angle_alpha   90.00
_cell.angle_beta   90.00
_cell.angle_gamma   90.00
#
_symmetry.space_group_name_H-M   'P 1'
#
loop_
_entity.id
_entity.type
_entity.pdbx_description
1 polymer ?
#
loop_
_entity_poly.entity_id
_entity_poly.type
_entity_poly.pdbx_seq_one_letter_code
_entity_poly.pdbx_strand_id
1 'polypeptide(L)'
;MAALFRRTTAGRSGEWYYCLRHRAVEEGPDCPAQDRFGPYPTRTEAEHAMDTARERNEAWRKDPRWRDDEDDDEDGNGGPAAV
;
A
#
# COMPACT_ATOMS: atom_id res chain seq x y z
N MET A 1 9.26 -18.58 29.34
CA MET A 1 10.12 -17.72 28.49
C MET A 1 9.27 -16.56 27.99
N ALA A 2 9.66 -15.33 28.32
CA ALA A 2 8.85 -14.13 28.13
C ALA A 2 8.53 -13.88 26.64
N ALA A 3 7.26 -13.66 26.32
CA ALA A 3 6.80 -13.24 25.00
C ALA A 3 7.25 -11.81 24.72
N LEU A 4 8.29 -11.63 23.90
CA LEU A 4 8.81 -10.32 23.49
C LEU A 4 8.27 -9.93 22.12
N PHE A 5 6.96 -9.83 21.96
CA PHE A 5 6.38 -9.06 20.86
C PHE A 5 6.40 -7.58 21.27
N ARG A 6 7.54 -6.91 21.01
CA ARG A 6 7.61 -5.45 21.04
C ARG A 6 6.82 -4.89 19.86
N ARG A 7 5.49 -4.85 19.98
CA ARG A 7 4.64 -4.00 19.15
C ARG A 7 4.74 -2.59 19.71
N THR A 8 5.73 -1.84 19.26
CA THR A 8 5.74 -0.39 19.39
C THR A 8 6.16 0.21 18.07
N THR A 9 5.24 0.97 17.47
CA THR A 9 5.47 2.25 16.80
C THR A 9 4.09 2.79 16.41
N ALA A 10 3.27 3.04 17.44
CA ALA A 10 2.23 4.04 17.24
C ALA A 10 2.99 5.38 17.15
N GLY A 11 3.16 5.89 15.92
CA GLY A 11 3.53 7.27 15.59
C GLY A 11 4.42 7.96 16.61
N ARG A 12 5.72 7.68 16.61
CA ARG A 12 6.66 8.56 17.32
C ARG A 12 6.58 9.95 16.70
N SER A 13 6.66 11.01 17.52
CA SER A 13 6.78 12.38 17.03
C SER A 13 7.96 12.46 16.04
N GLY A 14 7.68 12.90 14.81
CA GLY A 14 8.60 12.84 13.67
C GLY A 14 8.32 11.72 12.64
N GLU A 15 7.32 10.88 12.84
CA GLU A 15 6.83 9.91 11.83
C GLU A 15 5.71 10.55 10.99
N TRP A 16 5.92 10.61 9.68
CA TRP A 16 5.00 11.21 8.70
C TRP A 16 4.15 10.13 8.02
N TYR A 17 2.91 10.48 7.71
CA TYR A 17 2.00 9.56 7.03
C TYR A 17 1.26 10.25 5.90
N TYR A 18 0.95 9.48 4.86
CA TYR A 18 0.04 9.90 3.80
C TYR A 18 -1.35 9.32 4.07
N CYS A 19 -2.36 10.19 4.25
CA CYS A 19 -3.74 9.74 4.40
C CYS A 19 -4.39 9.53 3.02
N LEU A 20 -4.81 8.29 2.73
CA LEU A 20 -5.45 7.89 1.48
C LEU A 20 -6.83 8.54 1.29
N ARG A 21 -7.51 8.86 2.39
CA ARG A 21 -8.82 9.52 2.39
C ARG A 21 -8.71 11.00 2.00
N HIS A 22 -7.86 11.76 2.70
CA HIS A 22 -7.69 13.20 2.46
C HIS A 22 -6.70 13.52 1.33
N ARG A 23 -5.95 12.51 0.86
CA ARG A 23 -4.88 12.66 -0.15
C ARG A 23 -3.88 13.74 0.23
N ALA A 24 -3.48 13.72 1.50
CA ALA A 24 -2.61 14.72 2.11
C ALA A 24 -1.65 14.07 3.10
N VAL A 25 -0.56 14.76 3.39
CA VAL A 25 0.41 14.35 4.39
C VAL A 25 0.07 14.96 5.74
N GLU A 26 0.02 14.10 6.76
CA GLU A 26 -0.39 14.44 8.12
C GLU A 26 0.70 13.96 9.11
N GLU A 27 0.97 14.78 10.14
CA GLU A 27 1.90 14.46 11.22
C GLU A 27 1.13 13.81 12.37
N GLY A 28 1.18 12.48 12.46
CA GLY A 28 0.52 11.71 13.51
C GLY A 28 -0.75 10.95 13.09
N PRO A 29 -1.48 10.34 14.05
CA PRO A 29 -2.63 9.49 13.76
C PRO A 29 -3.96 10.28 13.71
N ASP A 30 -4.12 11.16 12.73
CA ASP A 30 -5.42 11.83 12.47
C ASP A 30 -6.40 10.89 11.74
N CYS A 31 -5.92 10.15 10.73
CA CYS A 31 -6.70 9.15 10.00
C CYS A 31 -6.62 7.73 10.64
N PRO A 32 -7.68 6.90 10.51
CA PRO A 32 -7.62 5.49 10.88
C PRO A 32 -6.46 4.76 10.19
N ALA A 33 -5.86 3.77 10.85
CA ALA A 33 -4.69 3.07 10.33
C ALA A 33 -4.90 2.41 8.94
N GLN A 34 -6.14 2.02 8.60
CA GLN A 34 -6.50 1.47 7.29
C GLN A 34 -6.34 2.48 6.15
N ASP A 35 -6.50 3.78 6.44
CA ASP A 35 -6.47 4.86 5.46
C ASP A 35 -5.08 5.52 5.44
N ARG A 36 -4.06 4.87 6.00
CA ARG A 36 -2.76 5.48 6.27
C ARG A 36 -1.63 4.71 5.60
N PHE A 37 -0.81 5.42 4.83
CA PHE A 37 0.38 4.89 4.18
C PHE A 37 1.62 5.46 4.87
N GLY A 38 2.52 4.60 5.35
CA GLY A 38 3.67 4.99 6.18
C GLY A 38 3.83 4.08 7.41
N PRO A 39 4.85 4.28 8.25
CA PRO A 39 5.52 5.55 8.58
C PRO A 39 6.65 5.94 7.63
N TYR A 40 6.75 7.24 7.35
CA TYR A 40 7.86 7.86 6.63
C TYR A 40 8.70 8.73 7.56
N PRO A 41 10.04 8.76 7.40
CA PRO A 41 10.93 9.55 8.24
C PRO A 41 10.84 11.06 7.96
N THR A 42 10.33 11.45 6.79
CA THR A 42 10.20 12.86 6.39
C THR A 42 8.87 13.14 5.72
N ARG A 43 8.42 14.39 5.81
CA ARG A 43 7.22 14.87 5.14
C ARG A 43 7.28 14.65 3.63
N THR A 44 8.40 15.03 3.02
CA THR A 44 8.62 14.92 1.57
C THR A 44 8.52 13.48 1.09
N GLU A 45 9.02 12.51 1.87
CA GLU A 45 8.88 11.09 1.52
C GLU A 45 7.42 10.63 1.60
N ALA A 46 6.66 11.11 2.58
CA ALA A 46 5.22 10.88 2.63
C ALA A 46 4.47 11.55 1.46
N GLU A 47 4.93 12.72 0.98
CA GLU A 47 4.34 13.41 -0.17
C GLU A 47 4.56 12.59 -1.46
N HIS A 48 5.76 12.02 -1.63
CA HIS A 48 6.11 11.17 -2.78
C HIS A 48 5.69 9.71 -2.65
N ALA A 49 5.06 9.33 -1.53
CA ALA A 49 4.65 7.96 -1.26
C ALA A 49 3.79 7.36 -2.38
N MET A 50 2.84 8.15 -2.90
CA MET A 50 1.94 7.74 -3.97
C MET A 50 2.63 7.63 -5.33
N ASP A 51 3.55 8.55 -5.63
CA ASP A 51 4.34 8.47 -6.87
C ASP A 51 5.22 7.22 -6.89
N THR A 52 5.91 6.96 -5.77
CA THR A 52 6.74 5.76 -5.62
C THR A 52 5.90 4.49 -5.71
N ALA A 53 4.72 4.48 -5.10
CA ALA A 53 3.80 3.34 -5.18
C ALA A 53 3.34 3.11 -6.64
N ARG A 54 2.99 4.18 -7.35
CA ARG A 54 2.60 4.10 -8.77
C ARG A 54 3.73 3.54 -9.63
N GLU A 55 4.94 4.06 -9.50
CA GLU A 55 6.10 3.58 -10.25
C GLU A 55 6.39 2.10 -9.99
N ARG A 56 6.33 1.67 -8.72
CA ARG A 56 6.51 0.26 -8.37
C ARG A 56 5.40 -0.62 -8.93
N ASN A 57 4.16 -0.16 -8.86
CA ASN A 57 3.02 -0.88 -9.43
C ASN A 57 3.16 -1.04 -10.96
N GLU A 58 3.60 0.00 -11.66
CA GLU A 58 3.89 -0.06 -13.09
C GLU A 58 5.04 -1.02 -13.42
N ALA A 59 6.11 -1.00 -12.62
CA ALA A 59 7.22 -1.93 -12.78
C ALA A 59 6.78 -3.38 -12.58
N TRP A 60 5.93 -3.64 -11.58
CA TRP A 60 5.37 -4.98 -11.32
C TRP A 60 4.49 -5.49 -12.46
N ARG A 61 3.62 -4.64 -13.03
CA ARG A 61 2.79 -5.02 -14.20
C ARG A 61 3.60 -5.39 -15.43
N LYS A 62 4.82 -4.87 -15.56
CA LYS A 62 5.71 -5.12 -16.72
C LYS A 62 6.68 -6.29 -16.47
N ASP A 63 6.73 -6.84 -15.26
CA ASP A 63 7.65 -7.91 -14.92
C ASP A 63 7.14 -9.25 -15.48
N PRO A 64 7.90 -9.91 -16.38
CA PRO A 64 7.48 -11.17 -17.01
C PRO A 64 7.34 -12.34 -16.02
N ARG A 65 7.90 -12.23 -14.80
CA ARG A 65 7.72 -13.25 -13.75
C ARG A 65 6.35 -13.17 -13.06
N TRP A 66 5.64 -12.07 -13.25
CA TRP A 66 4.36 -11.76 -12.60
C TRP A 66 3.24 -11.45 -13.60
N ARG A 67 3.54 -11.47 -14.91
CA ARG A 67 2.53 -11.59 -15.97
C ARG A 67 2.29 -13.08 -16.18
N ASP A 68 1.27 -13.62 -15.53
CA ASP A 68 0.69 -14.87 -15.98
C ASP A 68 0.06 -14.61 -17.36
N ASP A 69 0.17 -15.57 -18.27
CA ASP A 69 -0.33 -15.48 -19.65
C ASP A 69 -1.87 -15.37 -19.67
N GLU A 70 -2.42 -14.17 -19.46
CA GLU A 70 -3.86 -13.88 -19.58
C GLU A 70 -4.37 -13.82 -21.04
N ASP A 71 -3.60 -14.37 -22.01
CA ASP A 71 -3.96 -14.38 -23.43
C ASP A 71 -4.36 -15.77 -23.97
N ASP A 72 -4.50 -16.81 -23.13
CA ASP A 72 -4.84 -18.19 -23.57
C ASP A 72 -6.18 -18.76 -23.02
N ASP A 73 -7.14 -17.92 -22.62
CA ASP A 73 -8.51 -18.35 -22.26
C ASP A 73 -9.60 -17.52 -22.96
N GLU A 74 -9.44 -17.27 -24.26
CA GLU A 74 -10.53 -16.85 -25.15
C GLU A 74 -11.23 -18.07 -25.78
N ASP A 75 -11.57 -19.11 -25.01
CA ASP A 75 -12.56 -20.12 -25.42
C ASP A 75 -13.06 -21.00 -24.25
N GLY A 76 -14.23 -20.65 -23.71
CA GLY A 76 -15.16 -21.64 -23.16
C GLY A 76 -15.38 -21.64 -21.64
N ASN A 77 -16.56 -21.15 -21.25
CA ASN A 77 -17.30 -21.43 -20.01
C ASN A 77 -17.07 -20.49 -18.80
N GLY A 78 -18.00 -19.54 -18.67
CA GLY A 78 -18.10 -18.64 -17.53
C GLY A 78 -18.27 -19.35 -16.17
N GLY A 79 -17.49 -18.90 -15.19
CA GLY A 79 -17.73 -19.15 -13.78
C GLY A 79 -18.96 -18.36 -13.29
N PRO A 80 -19.77 -18.94 -12.37
CA PRO A 80 -21.18 -18.59 -12.25
C PRO A 80 -21.44 -17.22 -11.64
N ALA A 81 -22.52 -16.60 -12.14
CA ALA A 81 -23.14 -15.41 -11.59
C ALA A 81 -23.34 -15.53 -10.08
N ALA A 82 -23.07 -14.42 -9.40
CA ALA A 82 -23.36 -14.18 -8.00
C ALA A 82 -24.77 -14.65 -7.60
N VAL A 83 -24.85 -15.42 -6.51
CA VAL A 83 -26.02 -15.54 -5.63
C VAL A 83 -25.58 -15.50 -4.18
#